data_AF-A0A7J3CUF3-F1
#
_entry.id   AF-A0A7J3CUF3-F1
#
_cell.length_a   1.000
_cell.length_b   1.000
_cell.length_c   1.000
_cell.angle_alpha   90.00
_cell.angle_beta   90.00
_cell.angle_gamma   90.00
#
_symmetry.space_group_name_H-M   'P 1'
#
loop_
_entity.id
_entity.type
_entity.pdbx_description
1 polymer ?
#
loop_
_entity_poly.entity_id
_entity_poly.type
_entity_poly.pdbx_seq_one_letter_code
_entity_poly.pdbx_strand_id
1 'polypeptide(L)'
;MQLKKAIEFRVFGKVQGVFFRGWAKEQATRLGLSGWAKNLEDGSVLIHIEGDSKAIEAFENLKPFGPPASKVSKLIKQNVDFLGLKGFDIF
;
A
#
# COMPACT_ATOMS: atom_id res chain seq x y z
N MET A 1 -2.71 -24.79 -1.27
CA MET A 1 -1.64 -23.81 -0.98
C MET A 1 -2.20 -22.42 -1.25
N GLN A 2 -1.97 -21.46 -0.36
CA GLN A 2 -2.37 -20.06 -0.58
C GLN A 2 -1.44 -19.42 -1.61
N LEU A 3 -2.00 -18.82 -2.66
CA LEU A 3 -1.23 -18.15 -3.70
C LEU A 3 -0.67 -16.85 -3.13
N LYS A 4 0.65 -16.72 -3.08
CA LYS A 4 1.32 -15.48 -2.68
C LYS A 4 1.54 -14.60 -3.90
N LYS A 5 1.36 -13.29 -3.75
CA LYS A 5 1.69 -12.29 -4.78
C LYS A 5 2.20 -11.01 -4.14
N ALA A 6 2.75 -10.13 -4.96
CA ALA A 6 3.13 -8.78 -4.59
C ALA A 6 2.52 -7.78 -5.59
N ILE A 7 2.16 -6.60 -5.09
CA ILE A 7 1.57 -5.54 -5.89
C ILE A 7 2.05 -4.19 -5.37
N GLU A 8 2.30 -3.27 -6.30
CA GLU A 8 2.58 -1.88 -6.01
C GLU A 8 1.37 -0.99 -6.31
N PHE A 9 1.14 0.00 -5.45
CA PHE A 9 0.19 1.08 -5.65
C PHE A 9 0.92 2.40 -5.74
N ARG A 10 0.75 3.13 -6.84
CA ARG A 10 1.16 4.52 -6.95
C ARG A 10 -0.06 5.43 -6.79
N VAL A 11 -0.07 6.20 -5.72
CA VAL A 11 -1.20 7.03 -5.28
C VAL A 11 -0.87 8.50 -5.51
N PHE A 12 -1.74 9.22 -6.20
CA PHE A 12 -1.59 10.65 -6.50
C PHE A 12 -2.69 11.47 -5.83
N GLY A 13 -2.42 12.76 -5.58
CA GLY A 13 -3.35 13.73 -5.00
C GLY A 13 -2.81 14.38 -3.73
N LYS A 14 -3.70 14.75 -2.80
CA LYS A 14 -3.29 15.19 -1.45
C LYS A 14 -2.99 13.95 -0.61
N VAL A 15 -1.78 13.42 -0.76
CA VAL A 15 -1.37 12.12 -0.18
C VAL A 15 -0.08 12.19 0.65
N GLN A 16 0.66 13.30 0.60
CA GLN A 16 1.79 13.55 1.51
C GLN A 16 1.40 14.52 2.64
N GLY A 17 2.06 14.42 3.79
CA GLY A 17 1.73 15.23 4.98
C GLY A 17 0.39 14.91 5.64
N VAL A 18 -0.26 13.79 5.27
CA VAL A 18 -1.61 13.40 5.70
C VAL A 18 -1.67 12.02 6.35
N PHE A 19 -0.54 11.51 6.88
CA PHE A 19 -0.42 10.18 7.50
C PHE A 19 -0.63 8.98 6.54
N PHE A 20 -0.51 9.17 5.22
CA PHE A 20 -0.81 8.10 4.25
C PHE A 20 0.07 6.85 4.41
N ARG A 21 1.38 7.02 4.59
CA ARG A 21 2.32 5.91 4.80
C ARG A 21 2.02 5.15 6.11
N GLY A 22 1.67 5.87 7.17
CA GLY A 22 1.24 5.29 8.45
C GLY A 22 -0.06 4.50 8.31
N TRP A 23 -1.06 5.07 7.64
CA TRP A 23 -2.29 4.37 7.31
C TRP A 23 -2.02 3.08 6.52
N ALA A 24 -1.16 3.12 5.49
CA ALA A 24 -0.82 1.93 4.70
C ALA A 24 -0.20 0.83 5.57
N LYS A 25 0.71 1.19 6.47
CA LYS A 25 1.31 0.27 7.45
C LYS A 25 0.27 -0.38 8.37
N GLU A 26 -0.65 0.41 8.92
CA GLU A 26 -1.71 -0.10 9.80
C GLU A 26 -2.62 -1.10 9.07
N GLN A 27 -3.04 -0.76 7.85
CA GLN A 27 -3.92 -1.61 7.06
C GLN A 27 -3.21 -2.89 6.61
N ALA A 28 -1.95 -2.80 6.16
CA ALA A 28 -1.14 -3.94 5.78
C ALA A 28 -0.93 -4.88 6.98
N THR A 29 -0.55 -4.33 8.14
CA THR A 29 -0.35 -5.11 9.36
C THR A 29 -1.64 -5.83 9.78
N ARG A 30 -2.79 -5.14 9.76
CA ARG A 30 -4.09 -5.73 10.11
C ARG A 30 -4.47 -6.90 9.19
N LEU A 31 -4.09 -6.82 7.92
CA LEU A 31 -4.36 -7.85 6.91
C LEU A 31 -3.26 -8.93 6.84
N GLY A 32 -2.23 -8.87 7.68
CA GLY A 32 -1.12 -9.83 7.66
C GLY A 32 -0.21 -9.71 6.43
N LEU A 33 -0.13 -8.51 5.84
CA LEU A 33 0.71 -8.20 4.69
C LEU A 33 2.05 -7.61 5.13
N SER A 34 3.11 -7.91 4.37
CA SER A 34 4.42 -7.26 4.49
C SER A 34 4.65 -6.29 3.34
N GLY A 35 5.61 -5.37 3.48
CA GLY A 35 5.90 -4.41 2.41
C GLY A 35 6.50 -3.10 2.90
N TRP A 36 6.22 -2.03 2.17
CA TRP A 36 6.67 -0.69 2.53
C TRP A 36 5.82 0.38 1.87
N ALA A 37 5.87 1.60 2.41
CA ALA A 37 5.31 2.79 1.78
C ALA A 37 6.34 3.92 1.74
N LYS A 38 6.50 4.55 0.57
CA LYS A 38 7.49 5.58 0.31
C LYS A 38 6.86 6.84 -0.29
N ASN A 39 7.24 8.02 0.20
CA ASN A 39 6.98 9.27 -0.51
C ASN A 39 7.92 9.40 -1.70
N LEU A 40 7.38 9.73 -2.88
CA LEU A 40 8.16 10.03 -4.07
C LEU A 40 8.33 11.54 -4.27
N GLU A 41 9.38 11.93 -5.00
CA GLU A 41 9.71 13.34 -5.28
C GLU A 41 8.64 14.07 -6.08
N ASP A 42 7.86 13.34 -6.89
CA ASP A 42 6.74 13.88 -7.67
C ASP A 42 5.47 14.16 -6.84
N GLY A 43 5.54 14.02 -5.52
CA GLY A 43 4.42 14.21 -4.61
C GLY A 43 3.49 13.00 -4.47
N SER A 44 3.72 11.91 -5.22
CA SER A 44 2.96 10.67 -5.06
C SER A 44 3.45 9.83 -3.87
N VAL A 45 2.65 8.83 -3.49
CA VAL A 45 3.05 7.77 -2.53
C VAL A 45 3.10 6.45 -3.29
N LEU A 46 4.21 5.73 -3.16
CA LEU A 46 4.36 4.37 -3.65
C LEU A 46 4.22 3.39 -2.49
N ILE A 47 3.41 2.35 -2.66
CA ILE A 47 3.17 1.33 -1.63
C ILE A 47 3.44 -0.02 -2.27
N HIS A 48 4.38 -0.79 -1.73
CA HIS A 48 4.54 -2.21 -2.03
C HIS A 48 3.85 -3.02 -0.94
N ILE A 49 3.01 -3.97 -1.31
CA ILE A 49 2.52 -5.01 -0.40
C ILE A 49 2.74 -6.38 -1.00
N GLU A 50 3.01 -7.35 -0.12
CA GLU A 50 3.12 -8.74 -0.49
C GLU A 50 2.58 -9.66 0.61
N GLY A 51 2.01 -10.79 0.19
CA GLY A 51 1.40 -11.75 1.10
C GLY A 51 0.40 -12.65 0.40
N ASP A 52 -0.56 -13.16 1.17
CA ASP A 52 -1.66 -13.97 0.63
C ASP A 52 -2.53 -13.16 -0.35
N SER A 53 -2.93 -13.79 -1.45
CA SER A 53 -3.71 -13.11 -2.49
C SER A 53 -5.04 -12.55 -1.99
N LYS A 54 -5.71 -13.19 -1.03
CA LYS A 54 -6.96 -12.69 -0.45
C LYS A 54 -6.72 -11.48 0.46
N ALA A 55 -5.62 -11.47 1.20
CA ALA A 55 -5.23 -10.32 2.01
C ALA A 55 -4.91 -9.11 1.13
N ILE A 56 -4.26 -9.33 -0.02
CA ILE A 56 -4.02 -8.27 -1.00
C ILE A 56 -5.34 -7.76 -1.59
N GLU A 57 -6.24 -8.65 -1.98
CA GLU A 57 -7.57 -8.26 -2.46
C GLU A 57 -8.34 -7.44 -1.42
N ALA A 58 -8.26 -7.82 -0.14
CA ALA A 58 -8.85 -7.05 0.95
C ALA A 58 -8.24 -5.65 1.07
N PHE A 59 -6.92 -5.50 0.90
CA PHE A 59 -6.24 -4.20 0.90
C PHE A 59 -6.68 -3.34 -0.30
N GLU A 60 -6.78 -3.94 -1.49
CA GLU A 60 -7.24 -3.29 -2.72
C GLU A 60 -8.67 -2.74 -2.61
N ASN A 61 -9.50 -3.40 -1.81
CA ASN A 61 -10.91 -3.08 -1.60
C ASN A 61 -11.17 -2.08 -0.47
N LEU A 62 -10.14 -1.58 0.21
CA LEU A 62 -10.30 -0.54 1.23
C LEU A 62 -10.93 0.73 0.64
N LYS A 63 -11.90 1.29 1.37
CA LYS A 63 -12.63 2.52 1.02
C LYS A 63 -12.89 3.36 2.29
N PRO A 64 -12.61 4.68 2.27
CA PRO A 64 -11.78 5.36 1.27
C PRO A 64 -10.35 4.78 1.24
N PHE A 65 -9.67 4.87 0.10
CA PHE A 65 -8.29 4.39 -0.02
C PHE A 65 -7.33 5.48 0.47
N GLY A 66 -7.01 5.44 1.76
CA GLY A 66 -6.18 6.43 2.43
C GLY A 66 -6.81 6.95 3.73
N PRO A 67 -6.03 7.69 4.54
CA PRO A 67 -6.52 8.30 5.78
C PRO A 67 -7.53 9.43 5.51
N PRO A 68 -8.38 9.82 6.48
CA PRO A 68 -9.42 10.83 6.30
C PRO A 68 -8.94 12.19 5.77
N ALA A 69 -7.71 12.60 6.10
CA ALA A 69 -7.12 13.86 5.66
C ALA A 69 -6.63 13.85 4.20
N SER A 70 -6.61 12.68 3.55
CA SER A 70 -6.14 12.52 2.17
C SER A 70 -7.23 12.79 1.15
N LYS A 71 -6.82 13.16 -0.06
CA LYS A 71 -7.70 13.24 -1.24
C LYS A 71 -6.98 12.60 -2.42
N VAL A 72 -7.30 11.33 -2.67
CA VAL A 72 -6.74 10.58 -3.81
C VAL A 72 -7.39 11.04 -5.10
N SER A 73 -6.59 11.44 -6.08
CA SER A 73 -7.04 11.81 -7.43
C SER A 73 -6.81 10.71 -8.46
N LYS A 74 -5.79 9.87 -8.25
CA LYS A 74 -5.46 8.74 -9.13
C LYS A 74 -4.78 7.63 -8.33
N LEU A 75 -5.10 6.40 -8.68
CA LEU A 75 -4.47 5.19 -8.13
C LEU A 75 -4.07 4.28 -9.29
N ILE A 76 -2.78 3.96 -9.40
CA ILE A 76 -2.25 3.01 -10.37
C ILE A 76 -1.81 1.76 -9.61
N LYS A 77 -2.11 0.58 -10.13
CA LYS A 77 -1.69 -0.70 -9.55
C LYS A 77 -0.84 -1.49 -10.54
N GLN A 78 0.17 -2.19 -10.04
CA GLN A 78 1.03 -3.04 -10.86
C GLN A 78 1.43 -4.31 -10.09
N ASN A 79 1.27 -5.49 -10.71
CA ASN A 79 1.85 -6.70 -10.15
C ASN A 79 3.38 -6.63 -10.26
N VAL A 80 4.06 -7.02 -9.19
CA VAL A 80 5.53 -7.00 -9.09
C VAL A 80 6.04 -8.32 -8.53
N ASP A 81 7.36 -8.49 -8.53
CA ASP A 81 8.00 -9.67 -7.96
C ASP A 81 7.80 -9.74 -6.44
N PHE A 82 7.62 -10.97 -5.94
CA PHE A 82 7.52 -11.23 -4.52
C PHE A 82 8.91 -11.24 -3.89
N LEU A 83 9.17 -10.34 -2.95
CA LEU A 83 10.52 -10.10 -2.42
C LEU A 83 10.82 -10.87 -1.12
N GLY A 84 9.80 -11.44 -0.46
CA GLY A 84 9.99 -12.19 0.78
C GLY A 84 10.27 -11.31 2.02
N LEU A 85 9.75 -10.09 2.00
CA LEU A 85 9.87 -9.09 3.06
C LEU A 85 9.20 -9.57 4.36
N LYS A 86 9.68 -9.00 5.47
CA LYS A 86 9.14 -9.24 6.80
C LYS A 86 8.76 -7.91 7.44
N GLY A 87 7.49 -7.78 7.78
CA GLY A 87 6.96 -6.57 8.40
C GLY A 87 6.68 -5.48 7.36
N PHE A 88 6.48 -4.26 7.85
CA PHE A 88 6.11 -3.13 7.01
C PHE A 88 6.85 -1.84 7.42
N ASP A 89 7.61 -1.29 6.48
CA ASP A 89 8.44 -0.09 6.69
C ASP A 89 7.88 1.15 6.00
N ILE A 90 8.32 2.33 6.47
CA ILE A 90 7.90 3.62 5.95
C ILE A 90 9.14 4.45 5.61
N PHE A 91 9.19 5.00 4.40
CA PHE A 91 10.29 5.80 3.86
C PHE A 91 9.81 7.18 3.41
#